data_AF-A0A948CWP4-F1
#
_entry.id   AF-A0A948CWP4-F1
#
_cell.length_a   1.000
_cell.length_b   1.000
_cell.length_c   1.000
_cell.angle_alpha   90.00
_cell.angle_beta   90.00
_cell.angle_gamma   90.00
#
_symmetry.space_group_name_H-M   'P 1'
#
loop_
_entity.id
_entity.type
_entity.pdbx_description
1 polymer ?
#
loop_
_entity_poly.entity_id
_entity_poly.type
_entity_poly.pdbx_seq_one_letter_code
_entity_poly.pdbx_strand_id
1 'polypeptide(L)'
;MKSGHTKHKKHKKTHSSKKIYLIAFLIILPIAIAAIIIQSRPRVYIKKYKDSRYQLFVRNRPYIIKGVCYNPVPIGGNHEYDVFSDPEKPWIIDGKLMKEMGINTVRFYQVSDNTEGVKEVIRDLYRLYGIRSILGDWLCFWEYPCPRYGDEDFQEQVRQRVLSRVNLYKDEEGVLFWVL
;
A
#
# COMPACT_ATOMS: atom_id res chain seq x y z
N MET A 1 0.84 32.95 82.83
CA MET A 1 1.79 31.83 82.71
C MET A 1 1.01 30.54 82.46
N LYS A 2 0.95 30.05 81.21
CA LYS A 2 0.68 28.65 80.85
C LYS A 2 0.95 28.50 79.35
N SER A 3 2.08 27.87 79.05
CA SER A 3 2.59 27.57 77.72
C SER A 3 1.84 26.36 77.16
N GLY A 4 1.24 26.51 75.99
CA GLY A 4 0.59 25.44 75.23
C GLY A 4 1.39 25.14 73.96
N HIS A 5 2.02 23.96 73.93
CA HIS A 5 2.68 23.38 72.77
C HIS A 5 1.71 23.12 71.61
N THR A 6 2.02 23.62 70.41
CA THR A 6 1.33 23.22 69.18
C THR A 6 2.29 22.44 68.27
N LYS A 7 1.99 21.14 68.09
CA LYS A 7 2.75 20.18 67.27
C LYS A 7 2.72 20.53 65.77
N HIS A 8 3.90 20.54 65.14
CA HIS A 8 4.03 20.48 63.68
C HIS A 8 3.58 19.11 63.14
N LYS A 9 2.52 19.09 62.33
CA LYS A 9 2.19 17.95 61.45
C LYS A 9 3.07 18.01 60.20
N LYS A 10 4.06 17.10 60.08
CA LYS A 10 4.81 16.86 58.84
C LYS A 10 3.90 16.22 57.78
N HIS A 11 3.78 16.86 56.62
CA HIS A 11 3.09 16.35 55.43
C HIS A 11 3.81 15.10 54.87
N LYS A 12 3.20 13.92 55.02
CA LYS A 12 3.49 12.72 54.21
C LYS A 12 2.74 12.84 52.88
N LYS A 13 3.38 13.33 51.80
CA LYS A 13 2.71 13.39 50.47
C LYS A 13 3.57 13.04 49.25
N THR A 14 4.78 12.49 49.42
CA THR A 14 5.74 12.33 48.32
C THR A 14 5.89 10.91 47.76
N HIS A 15 5.28 9.89 48.38
CA HIS A 15 5.52 8.49 47.99
C HIS A 15 4.44 7.88 47.08
N SER A 16 3.22 8.41 47.11
CA SER A 16 2.07 7.87 46.37
C SER A 16 2.06 8.31 44.90
N SER A 17 2.43 9.56 44.61
CA SER A 17 2.52 10.07 43.24
C SER A 17 3.57 9.34 42.40
N LYS A 18 4.77 9.07 42.95
CA LYS A 18 5.81 8.30 42.26
C LYS A 18 5.36 6.88 41.88
N LYS A 19 4.56 6.23 42.73
CA LYS A 19 3.97 4.91 42.41
C LYS A 19 2.93 4.99 41.28
N ILE A 20 2.12 6.05 41.25
CA ILE A 20 1.15 6.28 40.18
C ILE A 20 1.85 6.52 38.83
N TYR A 21 2.90 7.36 38.80
CA TYR A 21 3.70 7.55 37.60
C TYR A 21 4.41 6.28 37.14
N LEU A 22 4.90 5.46 38.07
CA LEU A 22 5.53 4.17 37.75
C LEU A 22 4.52 3.17 37.15
N ILE A 23 3.30 3.11 37.70
CA ILE A 23 2.22 2.24 37.19
C ILE A 23 1.73 2.73 35.82
N ALA A 24 1.53 4.04 35.65
CA ALA A 24 1.17 4.63 34.36
C ALA A 24 2.24 4.36 33.31
N PHE A 25 3.52 4.49 33.65
CA PHE A 25 4.63 4.16 32.76
C PHE A 25 4.67 2.68 32.39
N LEU A 26 4.45 1.78 33.36
CA LEU A 26 4.38 0.34 33.13
C LEU A 26 3.21 -0.09 32.24
N ILE A 27 2.13 0.70 32.15
CA ILE A 27 0.99 0.43 31.27
C ILE A 27 1.17 1.09 29.90
N ILE A 28 1.62 2.34 29.85
CA ILE A 28 1.73 3.13 28.61
C ILE A 28 2.91 2.64 27.75
N LEU A 29 4.03 2.27 28.35
CA LEU A 29 5.22 1.82 27.62
C LEU A 29 4.97 0.54 26.78
N PRO A 30 4.39 -0.55 27.31
CA PRO A 30 4.09 -1.73 26.49
C PRO A 30 3.00 -1.47 25.44
N ILE A 31 2.04 -0.57 25.70
CA ILE A 31 1.04 -0.16 24.70
C ILE A 31 1.71 0.59 23.53
N ALA A 32 2.62 1.51 23.84
CA ALA A 32 3.38 2.24 22.83
C ALA A 32 4.28 1.30 22.01
N ILE A 33 4.96 0.35 22.67
CA ILE A 33 5.79 -0.67 21.99
C ILE A 33 4.94 -1.57 21.09
N ALA A 34 3.78 -2.05 21.57
CA ALA A 34 2.86 -2.85 20.77
C ALA A 34 2.33 -2.08 19.55
N ALA A 35 2.01 -0.79 19.70
CA ALA A 35 1.58 0.06 18.58
C ALA A 35 2.68 0.24 17.52
N ILE A 36 3.94 0.41 17.94
CA ILE A 36 5.10 0.48 17.03
C ILE A 36 5.30 -0.85 16.29
N ILE A 37 5.14 -1.99 16.97
CA ILE A 37 5.24 -3.33 16.35
C ILE A 37 4.10 -3.58 15.35
N ILE A 38 2.90 -3.05 15.61
CA ILE A 38 1.77 -3.15 14.66
C ILE A 38 2.02 -2.26 13.42
N GLN A 39 2.65 -1.10 13.60
CA GLN A 39 3.04 -0.21 12.50
C GLN A 39 4.20 -0.73 11.65
N SER A 40 5.06 -1.61 12.18
CA SER A 40 6.28 -2.04 11.47
C SER A 40 6.03 -2.95 10.26
N ARG A 41 4.83 -3.53 10.13
CA ARG A 41 4.53 -4.39 8.98
C ARG A 41 4.23 -3.55 7.73
N PRO A 42 4.77 -3.93 6.56
CA PRO A 42 4.40 -3.31 5.30
C PRO A 42 2.89 -3.35 5.09
N ARG A 43 2.31 -2.35 4.40
CA ARG A 43 0.85 -2.32 4.16
C ARG A 43 0.37 -3.53 3.37
N VAL A 44 1.21 -4.05 2.47
CA VAL A 44 1.00 -5.27 1.68
C VAL A 44 2.20 -6.18 1.87
N TYR A 45 1.98 -7.44 2.23
CA TYR A 45 3.07 -8.41 2.42
C TYR A 45 2.60 -9.84 2.18
N ILE A 46 3.56 -10.72 1.87
CA ILE A 46 3.32 -12.16 1.77
C ILE A 46 3.83 -12.82 3.04
N LYS A 47 2.97 -13.58 3.72
CA LYS A 47 3.34 -14.42 4.84
C LYS A 47 3.63 -15.84 4.34
N LYS A 48 4.84 -16.34 4.61
CA LYS A 48 5.20 -17.74 4.43
C LYS A 48 4.91 -18.53 5.71
N TYR A 49 4.21 -19.66 5.59
CA TYR A 49 3.91 -20.59 6.69
C TYR A 49 5.00 -21.66 6.81
N LYS A 50 5.02 -22.38 7.95
CA LYS A 50 6.00 -23.44 8.23
C LYS A 50 5.94 -24.60 7.22
N ASP A 51 4.78 -24.83 6.65
CA ASP A 51 4.51 -25.85 5.62
C ASP A 51 4.71 -25.33 4.19
N SER A 52 5.49 -24.25 4.02
CA SER A 52 5.79 -23.63 2.73
C SER A 52 4.58 -23.03 1.98
N ARG A 53 3.42 -22.90 2.60
CA ARG A 53 2.30 -22.14 2.02
C ARG A 53 2.54 -20.64 2.10
N TYR A 54 1.98 -19.89 1.16
CA TYR A 54 2.05 -18.43 1.12
C TYR A 54 0.65 -17.84 1.21
N GLN A 55 0.52 -16.69 1.86
CA GLN A 55 -0.73 -15.95 1.90
C GLN A 55 -0.46 -14.46 1.81
N LEU A 56 -1.21 -13.79 0.95
CA LEU A 56 -1.19 -12.34 0.78
C LEU A 56 -1.96 -11.68 1.93
N PHE A 57 -1.34 -10.66 2.53
CA PHE A 57 -1.93 -9.81 3.54
C PHE A 57 -1.96 -8.37 3.06
N VAL A 58 -3.06 -7.70 3.35
CA VAL A 58 -3.25 -6.26 3.14
C VAL A 58 -3.81 -5.67 4.42
N ARG A 59 -3.16 -4.63 4.95
CA ARG A 59 -3.53 -4.00 6.24
C ARG A 59 -3.74 -5.03 7.36
N ASN A 60 -2.80 -5.97 7.48
CA ASN A 60 -2.81 -7.08 8.45
C ASN A 60 -4.00 -8.05 8.37
N ARG A 61 -4.72 -8.10 7.25
CA ARG A 61 -5.80 -9.07 6.99
C ARG A 61 -5.47 -9.95 5.79
N PRO A 62 -5.82 -11.26 5.81
CA PRO A 62 -5.75 -12.08 4.62
C PRO A 62 -6.51 -11.44 3.46
N TYR A 63 -5.89 -11.39 2.28
CA TYR A 63 -6.45 -10.74 1.10
C TYR A 63 -6.64 -11.75 -0.01
N ILE A 64 -7.89 -11.87 -0.48
CA ILE A 64 -8.25 -12.67 -1.65
C ILE A 64 -8.42 -11.69 -2.81
N ILE A 65 -7.71 -11.93 -3.91
CA ILE A 65 -7.83 -11.14 -5.14
C ILE A 65 -9.09 -11.58 -5.88
N LYS A 66 -10.05 -10.65 -6.03
CA LYS A 66 -11.19 -10.74 -6.94
C LYS A 66 -10.88 -9.81 -8.10
N GLY A 67 -10.08 -10.33 -9.03
CA GLY A 67 -9.34 -9.55 -10.01
C GLY A 67 -9.94 -9.54 -11.41
N VAL A 68 -9.72 -8.46 -12.16
CA VAL A 68 -9.99 -8.35 -13.61
C VAL A 68 -8.77 -7.72 -14.30
N CYS A 69 -8.48 -8.10 -15.54
CA CYS A 69 -7.55 -7.34 -16.38
C CYS A 69 -8.27 -6.12 -16.94
N TYR A 70 -7.76 -4.92 -16.67
CA TYR A 70 -8.42 -3.67 -17.02
C TYR A 70 -7.51 -2.84 -17.94
N ASN A 71 -7.75 -2.99 -19.24
CA ASN A 71 -7.18 -2.19 -20.32
C ASN A 71 -8.31 -1.99 -21.34
N PRO A 72 -9.30 -1.14 -21.03
CA PRO A 72 -10.45 -0.95 -21.91
C PRO A 72 -9.98 -0.37 -23.24
N VAL A 73 -10.72 -0.66 -24.31
CA VAL A 73 -10.49 -0.09 -25.64
C VAL A 73 -11.83 0.46 -26.12
N PRO A 74 -11.91 1.74 -26.53
CA PRO A 74 -13.16 2.31 -27.03
C PRO A 74 -13.58 1.64 -28.33
N ILE A 75 -14.86 1.74 -28.67
CA ILE A 75 -15.38 1.18 -29.93
C ILE A 75 -14.64 1.84 -31.11
N GLY A 76 -14.07 1.02 -31.99
CA GLY A 76 -13.25 1.48 -33.10
C GLY A 76 -11.79 1.77 -32.74
N GLY A 77 -11.40 1.61 -31.47
CA GLY A 77 -10.01 1.72 -31.00
C GLY A 77 -9.21 0.42 -31.16
N ASN A 78 -7.96 0.47 -30.72
CA ASN A 78 -7.03 -0.65 -30.74
C ASN A 78 -6.25 -0.73 -29.40
N HIS A 79 -5.24 -1.60 -29.34
CA HIS A 79 -4.41 -1.83 -28.15
C HIS A 79 -3.50 -0.66 -27.75
N GLU A 80 -3.39 0.38 -28.57
CA GLU A 80 -2.57 1.58 -28.32
C GLU A 80 -3.34 2.63 -27.52
N TYR A 81 -4.64 2.43 -27.30
CA TYR A 81 -5.47 3.37 -26.56
C TYR A 81 -4.96 3.55 -25.12
N ASP A 82 -4.62 4.80 -24.79
CA ASP A 82 -4.13 5.18 -23.47
C ASP A 82 -5.27 5.62 -22.55
N VAL A 83 -5.81 4.66 -21.80
CA VAL A 83 -6.83 4.92 -20.78
C VAL A 83 -6.35 5.93 -19.73
N PHE A 84 -5.05 6.08 -19.46
CA PHE A 84 -4.54 6.97 -18.42
C PHE A 84 -4.54 8.44 -18.83
N SER A 85 -4.68 8.71 -20.13
CA SER A 85 -4.72 10.05 -20.70
C SER A 85 -6.10 10.44 -21.23
N ASP A 86 -7.11 9.59 -21.01
CA ASP A 86 -8.47 9.84 -21.49
C ASP A 86 -9.18 10.91 -20.63
N PRO A 87 -9.59 12.06 -21.22
CA PRO A 87 -10.24 13.13 -20.48
C PRO A 87 -11.62 12.77 -19.92
N GLU A 88 -12.31 11.78 -20.51
CA GLU A 88 -13.64 11.31 -20.09
C GLU A 88 -13.58 10.38 -18.87
N LYS A 89 -12.37 9.95 -18.47
CA LYS A 89 -12.12 9.13 -17.28
C LYS A 89 -13.02 7.89 -17.19
N PRO A 90 -13.00 6.98 -18.20
CA PRO A 90 -13.90 5.82 -18.24
C PRO A 90 -13.80 4.92 -17.00
N TRP A 91 -12.64 4.89 -16.33
CA TRP A 91 -12.43 4.15 -15.08
C TRP A 91 -13.33 4.59 -13.92
N ILE A 92 -13.91 5.80 -13.98
CA ILE A 92 -14.90 6.24 -12.99
C ILE A 92 -16.18 5.43 -13.14
N ILE A 93 -16.68 5.24 -14.36
CA ILE A 93 -17.91 4.47 -14.60
C ILE A 93 -17.62 2.98 -14.41
N ASP A 94 -16.54 2.48 -15.02
CA ASP A 94 -16.15 1.07 -14.94
C ASP A 94 -15.86 0.65 -13.49
N GLY A 95 -15.19 1.51 -12.72
CA GLY A 95 -14.87 1.27 -11.31
C GLY A 95 -16.11 1.08 -10.44
N LYS A 96 -17.20 1.81 -10.74
CA LYS A 96 -18.48 1.63 -10.06
C LYS A 96 -19.07 0.25 -10.37
N LEU A 97 -19.10 -0.14 -11.64
CA LEU A 97 -19.60 -1.46 -12.07
C LEU A 97 -18.77 -2.60 -11.48
N MET A 98 -17.45 -2.47 -11.52
CA MET A 98 -16.52 -3.42 -10.90
C MET A 98 -16.80 -3.60 -9.40
N LYS A 99 -17.04 -2.50 -8.68
CA LYS A 99 -17.40 -2.55 -7.25
C LYS A 99 -18.73 -3.27 -7.01
N GLU A 100 -19.75 -2.99 -7.82
CA GLU A 100 -21.06 -3.66 -7.74
C GLU A 100 -20.95 -5.17 -7.99
N MET A 101 -20.04 -5.58 -8.89
CA MET A 101 -19.69 -6.99 -9.11
C MET A 101 -18.82 -7.62 -8.01
N GLY A 102 -18.34 -6.83 -7.04
CA GLY A 102 -17.51 -7.29 -5.93
C GLY A 102 -16.02 -7.46 -6.27
N ILE A 103 -15.55 -6.83 -7.34
CA ILE A 103 -14.13 -6.75 -7.69
C ILE A 103 -13.39 -5.88 -6.68
N ASN A 104 -12.17 -6.28 -6.32
CA ASN A 104 -11.32 -5.54 -5.39
C ASN A 104 -9.92 -5.23 -5.95
N THR A 105 -9.59 -5.75 -7.12
CA THR A 105 -8.28 -5.54 -7.74
C THR A 105 -8.42 -5.50 -9.25
N VAL A 106 -7.68 -4.62 -9.91
CA VAL A 106 -7.47 -4.63 -11.36
C VAL A 106 -6.01 -4.87 -11.70
N ARG A 107 -5.75 -5.49 -12.85
CA ARG A 107 -4.41 -5.58 -13.44
C ARG A 107 -4.36 -4.75 -14.70
N PHE A 108 -3.39 -3.84 -14.77
CA PHE A 108 -3.00 -3.17 -16.00
C PHE A 108 -1.85 -3.95 -16.64
N TYR A 109 -1.94 -4.24 -17.93
CA TYR A 109 -0.88 -4.93 -18.66
C TYR A 109 0.38 -4.06 -18.84
N GLN A 110 0.18 -2.79 -19.13
CA GLN A 110 1.19 -1.76 -19.22
C GLN A 110 0.61 -0.46 -18.66
N VAL A 111 1.48 0.39 -18.13
CA VAL A 111 1.14 1.75 -17.71
C VAL A 111 1.68 2.76 -18.72
N SER A 112 0.95 3.86 -18.89
CA SER A 112 1.37 5.00 -19.73
C SER A 112 2.58 5.71 -19.15
N ASP A 113 3.27 6.47 -20.00
CA ASP A 113 4.31 7.41 -19.57
C ASP A 113 3.71 8.68 -18.94
N ASN A 114 2.39 8.90 -19.08
CA ASN A 114 1.65 9.92 -18.34
C ASN A 114 1.58 9.58 -16.84
N THR A 115 2.61 9.99 -16.11
CA THR A 115 2.78 9.67 -14.69
C THR A 115 1.62 10.15 -13.82
N GLU A 116 1.11 11.37 -14.04
CA GLU A 116 0.02 11.90 -13.23
C GLU A 116 -1.33 11.26 -13.59
N GLY A 117 -1.57 10.94 -14.86
CA GLY A 117 -2.73 10.15 -15.28
C GLY A 117 -2.75 8.77 -14.64
N VAL A 118 -1.61 8.07 -14.64
CA VAL A 118 -1.48 6.76 -13.95
C VAL A 118 -1.78 6.87 -12.46
N LYS A 119 -1.22 7.87 -11.78
CA LYS A 119 -1.51 8.11 -10.36
C LYS A 119 -2.98 8.43 -10.13
N GLU A 120 -3.60 9.24 -10.99
CA GLU A 120 -5.01 9.59 -10.90
C GLU A 120 -5.89 8.34 -10.99
N VAL A 121 -5.71 7.50 -12.00
CA VAL A 121 -6.46 6.24 -12.17
C VAL A 121 -6.31 5.35 -10.93
N ILE A 122 -5.08 5.16 -10.43
CA ILE A 122 -4.81 4.34 -9.23
C ILE A 122 -5.54 4.92 -8.01
N ARG A 123 -5.47 6.23 -7.81
CA ARG A 123 -6.07 6.93 -6.66
C ARG A 123 -7.59 6.89 -6.73
N ASP A 124 -8.18 7.08 -7.90
CA ASP A 124 -9.63 7.09 -8.09
C ASP A 124 -10.22 5.71 -7.83
N LEU A 125 -9.69 4.68 -8.50
CA LEU A 125 -10.12 3.29 -8.29
C LEU A 125 -10.01 2.89 -6.82
N TYR A 126 -8.95 3.31 -6.15
CA TYR A 126 -8.74 2.97 -4.76
C TYR A 126 -9.62 3.77 -3.80
N ARG A 127 -9.70 5.10 -3.93
CA ARG A 127 -10.42 5.97 -2.99
C ARG A 127 -11.93 5.86 -3.15
N LEU A 128 -12.44 5.80 -4.38
CA LEU A 128 -13.87 5.74 -4.66
C LEU A 128 -14.41 4.31 -4.47
N TYR A 129 -13.63 3.31 -4.90
CA TYR A 129 -14.14 1.95 -5.04
C TYR A 129 -13.44 0.91 -4.16
N GLY A 130 -12.31 1.26 -3.54
CA GLY A 130 -11.51 0.29 -2.77
C GLY A 130 -10.80 -0.72 -3.66
N ILE A 131 -10.71 -0.46 -4.97
CA ILE A 131 -10.10 -1.33 -5.97
C ILE A 131 -8.60 -1.03 -6.01
N ARG A 132 -7.78 -2.06 -5.81
CA ARG A 132 -6.33 -1.96 -5.91
C ARG A 132 -5.84 -2.23 -7.32
N SER A 133 -4.64 -1.74 -7.64
CA SER A 133 -4.03 -1.86 -8.95
C SER A 133 -2.78 -2.75 -8.88
N ILE A 134 -2.70 -3.69 -9.81
CA ILE A 134 -1.49 -4.43 -10.15
C ILE A 134 -0.94 -3.78 -11.42
N LEU A 135 0.30 -3.29 -11.36
CA LEU A 135 0.93 -2.59 -12.48
C LEU A 135 1.87 -3.55 -13.22
N GLY A 136 1.62 -3.69 -14.52
CA GLY A 136 2.37 -4.55 -15.42
C GLY A 136 3.46 -3.81 -16.20
N ASP A 137 4.50 -4.56 -16.57
CA ASP A 137 5.48 -4.20 -17.60
C ASP A 137 5.68 -5.44 -18.48
N TRP A 138 5.57 -5.30 -19.81
CA TRP A 138 5.73 -6.44 -20.72
C TRP A 138 7.18 -6.84 -20.96
N LEU A 139 8.15 -6.10 -20.43
CA LEU A 139 9.58 -6.35 -20.66
C LEU A 139 9.92 -6.53 -22.15
N CYS A 140 9.26 -5.73 -23.01
CA CYS A 140 9.40 -5.78 -24.47
C CYS A 140 9.05 -7.14 -25.11
N PHE A 141 8.31 -8.02 -24.42
CA PHE A 141 8.02 -9.40 -24.87
C PHE A 141 7.38 -9.47 -26.27
N TRP A 142 6.62 -8.44 -26.64
CA TRP A 142 5.92 -8.35 -27.93
C TRP A 142 6.69 -7.56 -29.00
N GLU A 143 7.90 -7.07 -28.71
CA GLU A 143 8.69 -6.28 -29.65
C GLU A 143 9.47 -7.17 -30.64
N TYR A 144 9.70 -6.64 -31.84
CA TYR A 144 10.52 -7.28 -32.86
C TYR A 144 11.70 -6.36 -33.26
N PRO A 145 12.95 -6.85 -33.28
CA PRO A 145 13.37 -8.20 -32.94
C PRO A 145 13.10 -8.54 -31.46
N CYS A 146 12.81 -9.82 -31.19
CA CYS A 146 12.52 -10.28 -29.83
C CYS A 146 13.66 -9.91 -28.87
N PRO A 147 13.35 -9.40 -27.66
CA PRO A 147 14.37 -9.02 -26.69
C PRO A 147 15.30 -10.19 -26.33
N ARG A 148 16.60 -9.91 -26.31
CA ARG A 148 17.61 -10.85 -25.82
C ARG A 148 17.78 -10.67 -24.31
N TYR A 149 16.98 -11.40 -23.53
CA TYR A 149 17.05 -11.32 -22.06
C TYR A 149 18.40 -11.71 -21.45
N GLY A 150 19.28 -12.36 -22.20
CA GLY A 150 20.66 -12.69 -21.77
C GLY A 150 21.70 -11.60 -22.08
N ASP A 151 21.33 -10.54 -22.80
CA ASP A 151 22.23 -9.43 -23.14
C ASP A 151 22.34 -8.43 -21.96
N GLU A 152 23.56 -8.08 -21.57
CA GLU A 152 23.81 -7.25 -20.38
C GLU A 152 23.30 -5.82 -20.54
N ASP A 153 23.46 -5.24 -21.73
CA ASP A 153 22.97 -3.89 -22.02
C ASP A 153 21.44 -3.85 -21.97
N PHE A 154 20.78 -4.86 -22.53
CA PHE A 154 19.32 -5.00 -22.44
C PHE A 154 18.85 -5.18 -20.99
N GLN A 155 19.52 -6.03 -20.20
CA GLN A 155 19.18 -6.22 -18.78
C GLN A 155 19.29 -4.92 -17.99
N GLU A 156 20.35 -4.13 -18.23
CA GLU A 156 20.54 -2.85 -17.57
C GLU A 156 19.44 -1.85 -17.94
N GLN A 157 19.05 -1.78 -19.22
CA GLN A 157 17.93 -0.93 -19.67
C GLN A 157 16.61 -1.33 -19.00
N VAL A 158 16.29 -2.63 -18.99
CA VAL A 158 15.09 -3.15 -18.34
C VAL A 158 15.11 -2.85 -16.84
N ARG A 159 16.25 -3.08 -16.17
CA ARG A 159 16.42 -2.80 -14.74
C ARG A 159 16.14 -1.34 -14.42
N GLN A 160 16.71 -0.41 -15.19
CA GLN A 160 16.52 1.02 -14.98
C GLN A 160 15.07 1.43 -15.21
N ARG A 161 14.44 0.91 -16.28
CA ARG A 161 13.02 1.17 -16.57
C ARG A 161 12.10 0.70 -15.44
N VAL A 162 12.27 -0.55 -15.00
CA VAL A 162 11.45 -1.12 -13.92
C VAL A 162 11.67 -0.37 -12.61
N LEU A 163 12.91 -0.08 -12.24
CA LEU A 163 13.21 0.66 -11.01
C LEU A 163 12.64 2.08 -11.04
N SER A 164 12.70 2.76 -12.18
CA SER A 164 12.07 4.06 -12.37
C SER A 164 10.56 3.98 -12.12
N ARG A 165 9.86 3.03 -12.76
CA ARG A 165 8.42 2.81 -12.58
C ARG A 165 8.05 2.45 -11.14
N VAL A 166 8.82 1.58 -10.49
CA VAL A 166 8.62 1.24 -9.08
C VAL A 166 8.76 2.47 -8.20
N ASN A 167 9.80 3.28 -8.39
CA ASN A 167 10.00 4.49 -7.60
C ASN A 167 8.90 5.54 -7.78
N LEU A 168 8.27 5.60 -8.97
CA LEU A 168 7.17 6.53 -9.24
C LEU A 168 5.88 6.16 -8.50
N TYR A 169 5.53 4.87 -8.40
CA TYR A 169 4.21 4.46 -7.90
C TYR A 169 4.21 3.61 -6.62
N LYS A 170 5.37 3.19 -6.08
CA LYS A 170 5.43 2.36 -4.86
C LYS A 170 4.72 2.95 -3.63
N ASP A 171 4.60 4.27 -3.57
CA ASP A 171 4.01 4.99 -2.44
C ASP A 171 2.49 5.25 -2.62
N GLU A 172 1.93 4.94 -3.80
CA GLU A 172 0.49 5.03 -4.04
C GLU A 172 -0.25 3.93 -3.29
N GLU A 173 -1.21 4.31 -2.43
CA GLU A 173 -1.93 3.34 -1.56
C GLU A 173 -2.69 2.26 -2.34
N GLY A 174 -3.08 2.58 -3.58
CA GLY A 174 -3.82 1.69 -4.45
C GLY A 174 -2.96 0.59 -5.07
N VAL A 175 -1.63 0.70 -5.06
CA VAL A 175 -0.74 -0.31 -5.66
C VAL A 175 -0.66 -1.55 -4.76
N LEU A 176 -0.91 -2.72 -5.36
CA LEU A 176 -0.87 -4.02 -4.66
C LEU A 176 0.50 -4.72 -4.85
N PHE A 177 0.91 -4.95 -6.09
CA PHE A 177 2.23 -5.46 -6.48
C PHE A 177 2.46 -5.24 -7.99
N TRP A 178 3.63 -5.65 -8.45
CA TRP A 178 4.12 -5.49 -9.81
C TRP A 178 4.13 -6.84 -10.54
N VAL A 179 3.85 -6.82 -11.84
CA VAL A 179 4.01 -7.99 -12.72
C VAL A 179 4.99 -7.60 -13.82
N LEU A 180 6.09 -8.35 -13.91
CA LEU A 180 7.12 -8.22 -14.91
C LEU A 180 7.08 -9.44 -15.83
#